data_AF-A0A9N8KCJ6-F1
#
_entry.id   AF-A0A9N8KCJ6-F1
#
_cell.length_a   1.000
_cell.length_b   1.000
_cell.length_c   1.000
_cell.angle_alpha   90.00
_cell.angle_beta   90.00
_cell.angle_gamma   90.00
#
_symmetry.space_group_name_H-M   'P 1'
#
loop_
_entity.id
_entity.type
_entity.pdbx_description
1 polymer ?
#
loop_
_entity_poly.entity_id
_entity_poly.type
_entity_poly.pdbx_seq_one_letter_code
_entity_poly.pdbx_strand_id
1 'polypeptide(L)'
;MASSNLFSGATGILRASQREIDEYKSINPQFSVHLYKRQQEISSNEIVKLEIGIWATGVHYDAGESIPVRIGGQQPAITEFTSFSGPRPEHELNKGEHIIHPGPDHPSKIMLPFINIKV
;
A
#
# COMPACT_ATOMS: atom_id res chain seq x y z
N MET A 1 27.67 -10.02 -2.86
CA MET A 1 26.78 -11.11 -2.41
C MET A 1 25.46 -10.47 -2.01
N ALA A 2 24.39 -10.66 -2.76
CA ALA A 2 23.05 -10.23 -2.33
C ALA A 2 22.46 -11.36 -1.50
N SER A 3 22.03 -11.09 -0.26
CA SER A 3 21.37 -12.10 0.57
C SER A 3 19.95 -12.31 0.05
N SER A 4 19.60 -13.53 -0.35
CA SER A 4 18.29 -13.87 -0.92
C SER A 4 17.14 -13.94 0.12
N ASN A 5 17.32 -13.42 1.34
CA ASN A 5 16.43 -13.67 2.48
C ASN A 5 15.77 -12.42 3.10
N LEU A 6 15.81 -11.26 2.45
CA LEU A 6 15.18 -10.04 2.97
C LEU A 6 13.71 -9.94 2.56
N PHE A 7 12.82 -10.53 3.34
CA PHE A 7 11.38 -10.22 3.25
C PHE A 7 11.13 -8.83 3.84
N SER A 8 10.83 -7.85 2.99
CA SER A 8 10.57 -6.46 3.41
C SER A 8 9.14 -6.20 3.90
N GLY A 9 8.31 -7.25 3.97
CA GLY A 9 6.89 -7.16 4.28
C GLY A 9 5.99 -7.30 3.05
N ALA A 10 4.71 -7.58 3.28
CA ALA A 10 3.71 -7.53 2.23
C ALA A 10 3.48 -6.10 1.77
N THR A 11 3.28 -5.94 0.46
CA THR A 11 3.15 -4.62 -0.17
C THR A 11 1.78 -4.52 -0.84
N GLY A 12 1.25 -3.30 -0.92
CA GLY A 12 0.11 -2.96 -1.76
C GLY A 12 0.47 -1.75 -2.62
N ILE A 13 -0.06 -1.67 -3.84
CA ILE A 13 0.15 -0.54 -4.75
C ILE A 13 -1.19 -0.16 -5.35
N LEU A 14 -1.51 1.13 -5.33
CA LEU A 14 -2.68 1.67 -6.00
C LEU A 14 -2.33 3.02 -6.62
N ARG A 15 -2.67 3.19 -7.91
CA ARG A 15 -2.67 4.51 -8.53
C ARG A 15 -3.93 5.25 -8.06
N ALA A 16 -3.76 6.43 -7.50
CA ALA A 16 -4.88 7.16 -6.88
C ALA A 16 -6.02 7.51 -7.86
N SER A 17 -5.73 7.69 -9.16
CA SER A 17 -6.77 7.87 -10.19
C SER A 17 -7.54 6.59 -10.52
N GLN A 18 -7.08 5.42 -10.07
CA GLN A 18 -7.74 4.12 -10.25
C GLN A 18 -8.45 3.64 -8.98
N ARG A 19 -8.73 4.55 -8.03
CA ARG A 19 -9.32 4.25 -6.71
C ARG A 19 -10.76 3.74 -6.72
N GLU A 20 -11.42 3.66 -7.87
CA GLU A 20 -12.82 3.23 -7.95
C GLU A 20 -12.98 1.77 -7.49
N ILE A 21 -13.91 1.52 -6.58
CA ILE A 21 -14.20 0.19 -6.03
C ILE A 21 -15.56 -0.33 -6.51
N ASP A 22 -15.67 -1.65 -6.64
CA ASP A 22 -16.91 -2.39 -6.81
C ASP A 22 -17.41 -2.80 -5.43
N GLU A 23 -18.30 -2.02 -4.81
CA GLU A 23 -18.78 -2.27 -3.45
C GLU A 23 -19.47 -3.64 -3.30
N TYR A 24 -20.18 -4.09 -4.34
CA TYR A 24 -20.88 -5.37 -4.33
C TYR A 24 -19.92 -6.57 -4.35
N LYS A 25 -18.75 -6.41 -4.99
CA LYS A 25 -17.72 -7.45 -5.02
C LYS A 25 -16.70 -7.33 -3.89
N SER A 26 -16.63 -6.17 -3.24
CA SER A 26 -15.76 -5.91 -2.10
C SER A 26 -16.37 -6.49 -0.82
N ILE A 27 -16.56 -7.81 -0.81
CA ILE A 27 -17.24 -8.55 0.26
C ILE A 27 -16.43 -8.59 1.57
N ASN A 28 -15.13 -8.33 1.49
CA ASN A 28 -14.21 -8.38 2.61
C ASN A 28 -13.61 -6.99 2.83
N PRO A 29 -13.69 -6.42 4.06
CA PRO A 29 -13.23 -5.06 4.31
C PRO A 29 -11.71 -4.91 4.14
N GLN A 30 -10.93 -5.98 4.24
CA GLN A 30 -9.48 -5.98 4.01
C GLN A 30 -9.10 -6.07 2.53
N PHE A 31 -10.02 -6.43 1.63
CA PHE A 31 -9.74 -6.66 0.22
C PHE A 31 -10.82 -6.05 -0.69
N SER A 32 -10.56 -4.83 -1.14
CA SER A 32 -11.44 -4.11 -2.06
C SER A 32 -11.17 -4.50 -3.51
N VAL A 33 -12.24 -4.62 -4.29
CA VAL A 33 -12.17 -4.94 -5.72
C VAL A 33 -12.21 -3.63 -6.50
N HIS A 34 -11.09 -3.25 -7.13
CA HIS A 34 -11.04 -2.07 -7.98
C HIS A 34 -11.60 -2.33 -9.38
N LEU A 35 -12.35 -1.37 -9.92
CA LEU A 35 -13.05 -1.51 -11.21
C LEU A 35 -12.13 -1.30 -12.42
N TYR A 36 -11.13 -0.42 -12.31
CA TYR A 36 -10.22 -0.03 -13.40
C TYR A 36 -10.91 0.42 -14.71
N LYS A 37 -12.14 0.93 -14.62
CA LYS A 37 -12.96 1.32 -15.79
C LYS A 37 -12.69 2.74 -16.29
N ARG A 38 -12.29 3.63 -15.39
CA ARG A 38 -12.00 5.04 -15.71
C ARG A 38 -10.93 5.59 -14.79
N GLN A 39 -10.23 6.61 -15.27
CA GLN A 39 -9.33 7.42 -14.46
C GLN A 39 -10.13 8.55 -13.80
N GLN A 40 -9.99 8.66 -12.49
CA GLN A 40 -10.49 9.75 -11.66
C GLN A 40 -9.33 10.66 -11.29
N GLU A 41 -8.99 11.59 -12.20
CA GLU A 41 -7.93 12.57 -11.96
C GLU A 41 -8.12 13.30 -10.62
N ILE A 42 -7.01 13.72 -10.02
CA ILE A 42 -6.98 14.32 -8.68
C ILE A 42 -6.46 15.73 -8.84
N SER A 43 -7.25 16.69 -8.38
CA SER A 43 -6.85 18.09 -8.37
C SER A 43 -5.83 18.37 -7.26
N SER A 44 -5.04 19.43 -7.42
CA SER A 44 -4.14 19.86 -6.35
C SER A 44 -4.92 20.11 -5.06
N ASN A 45 -4.41 19.60 -3.92
CA ASN A 45 -5.02 19.65 -2.59
C ASN A 45 -6.37 18.93 -2.44
N GLU A 46 -6.81 18.15 -3.43
CA GLU A 46 -7.97 17.28 -3.28
C GLU A 46 -7.62 16.09 -2.37
N ILE A 47 -8.37 15.93 -1.28
CA ILE A 47 -8.23 14.80 -0.36
C ILE A 47 -9.08 13.64 -0.88
N VAL A 48 -8.45 12.51 -1.19
CA VAL A 48 -9.14 11.30 -1.66
C VAL A 48 -8.87 10.11 -0.75
N LYS A 49 -9.88 9.25 -0.57
CA LYS A 49 -9.73 7.96 0.11
C LYS A 49 -9.12 6.94 -0.83
N LEU A 50 -8.11 6.21 -0.36
CA LEU A 50 -7.51 5.08 -1.07
C LEU A 50 -7.69 3.80 -0.24
N GLU A 51 -8.28 2.77 -0.86
CA GLU A 51 -8.38 1.44 -0.29
C GLU A 51 -7.31 0.56 -0.94
N ILE A 52 -6.14 0.46 -0.30
CA ILE A 52 -4.99 -0.24 -0.87
C ILE A 52 -4.97 -1.67 -0.35
N GLY A 53 -5.26 -2.64 -1.22
CA GLY A 53 -5.08 -4.05 -0.91
C GLY A 53 -3.61 -4.39 -0.71
N ILE A 54 -3.28 -4.99 0.44
CA ILE A 54 -1.95 -5.52 0.76
C ILE A 54 -1.98 -7.01 0.46
N TRP A 55 -0.95 -7.53 -0.23
CA TRP A 55 -0.86 -8.96 -0.53
C TRP A 55 -0.93 -9.81 0.74
N ALA A 56 -1.66 -10.92 0.68
CA ALA A 56 -1.82 -11.82 1.82
C ALA A 56 -0.45 -12.33 2.31
N THR A 57 -0.23 -12.26 3.62
CA THR A 57 0.98 -12.74 4.27
C THR A 57 0.65 -13.34 5.63
N GLY A 58 1.43 -14.35 6.04
CA GLY A 58 1.37 -14.93 7.37
C GLY A 58 2.68 -14.62 8.09
N VAL A 59 2.60 -13.90 9.21
CA VAL A 59 3.75 -13.57 10.05
C VAL A 59 3.33 -13.78 11.49
N HIS A 60 4.15 -14.52 12.24
CA HIS A 60 4.04 -14.61 13.69
C HIS A 60 4.93 -13.51 14.29
N TYR A 61 4.37 -12.74 15.23
CA TYR A 61 5.09 -11.68 15.93
C TYR A 61 5.24 -12.09 17.39
N ASP A 62 6.47 -12.12 17.88
CA ASP A 62 6.78 -12.39 19.28
C ASP A 62 6.56 -11.14 20.16
N ALA A 63 6.48 -11.35 21.47
CA ALA A 63 6.35 -10.26 22.43
C ALA A 63 7.54 -9.30 22.31
N GLY A 64 7.25 -8.01 22.11
CA GLY A 64 8.26 -6.96 21.93
C GLY A 64 8.58 -6.65 20.47
N GLU A 65 8.08 -7.44 19.51
CA GLU A 65 8.18 -7.10 18.10
C GLU A 65 7.16 -6.04 17.68
N SER A 66 7.39 -5.43 16.51
CA SER A 66 6.56 -4.36 15.98
C SER A 66 6.21 -4.58 14.51
N ILE A 67 5.13 -3.92 14.07
CA ILE A 67 4.66 -3.94 12.69
C ILE A 67 4.99 -2.59 12.06
N PRO A 68 6.14 -2.43 11.39
CA PRO A 68 6.48 -1.19 10.72
C PRO A 68 5.66 -1.03 9.45
N VAL A 69 5.25 0.21 9.17
CA VAL A 69 4.46 0.55 7.99
C VAL A 69 5.21 1.62 7.23
N ARG A 70 5.40 1.39 5.92
CA ARG A 70 6.04 2.33 5.03
C ARG A 70 5.08 2.72 3.93
N ILE A 71 4.95 4.02 3.71
CA ILE A 71 4.12 4.58 2.64
C ILE A 71 5.05 5.43 1.78
N GLY A 72 5.00 5.21 0.47
CA GLY A 72 5.86 5.92 -0.47
C GLY A 72 5.23 5.97 -1.85
N GLY A 73 5.67 6.92 -2.67
CA GLY A 73 5.22 7.06 -4.05
C GLY A 73 5.80 6.01 -5.01
N GLN A 74 6.67 5.12 -4.53
CA GLN A 74 7.36 4.10 -5.34
C GLN A 74 7.30 2.74 -4.65
N GLN A 75 7.45 1.69 -5.45
CA GLN A 75 7.58 0.34 -4.93
C GLN A 75 8.81 0.27 -4.01
N PRO A 76 8.66 -0.18 -2.76
CA PRO A 76 9.80 -0.40 -1.88
C PRO A 76 10.68 -1.48 -2.49
N ALA A 77 11.91 -1.11 -2.84
CA ALA A 77 12.88 -2.02 -3.40
C ALA A 77 13.97 -2.34 -2.37
N ILE A 78 14.51 -3.55 -2.50
CA ILE A 78 15.71 -3.97 -1.79
C ILE A 78 16.89 -3.24 -2.46
N THR A 79 17.66 -2.48 -1.67
CA THR A 79 18.74 -1.57 -2.14
C THR A 79 19.77 -2.26 -3.04
N GLU A 80 19.99 -3.56 -2.85
CA GLU A 80 20.90 -4.39 -3.63
C GLU A 80 20.41 -4.66 -5.07
N PHE A 81 19.12 -4.48 -5.35
CA PHE A 81 18.56 -4.53 -6.70
C PHE A 81 18.58 -3.12 -7.31
N THR A 82 19.70 -2.80 -7.95
CA THR A 82 19.93 -1.57 -8.72
C THR A 82 18.86 -1.29 -9.78
N SER A 83 18.08 -2.29 -10.20
CA SER A 83 16.94 -2.16 -11.12
C SER A 83 15.84 -1.20 -10.64
N PHE A 84 15.73 -0.94 -9.33
CA PHE A 84 14.80 0.04 -8.78
C PHE A 84 15.47 1.36 -8.36
N SER A 85 16.78 1.44 -8.52
CA SER A 85 17.61 2.63 -8.22
C SER A 85 17.92 3.46 -9.47
N GLY A 86 17.40 3.04 -10.64
CA GLY A 86 17.52 3.79 -11.88
C GLY A 86 16.77 5.13 -11.82
N PRO A 87 17.02 6.05 -12.77
CA PRO A 87 16.27 7.29 -12.87
C PRO A 87 14.77 6.99 -13.00
N ARG A 88 13.96 7.87 -12.40
CA ARG A 88 12.50 7.75 -12.42
C ARG A 88 12.01 7.68 -13.88
N PRO A 89 11.12 6.72 -14.22
CA PRO A 89 10.69 6.57 -15.60
C PRO A 89 9.92 7.82 -16.07
N GLU A 90 10.10 8.19 -17.33
CA GLU A 90 9.47 9.40 -17.90
C GLU A 90 7.93 9.38 -17.80
N HIS A 91 7.34 8.19 -17.86
CA HIS A 91 5.89 7.98 -17.74
C HIS A 91 5.38 8.05 -16.29
N GLU A 92 6.23 8.34 -15.32
CA GLU A 92 5.79 8.51 -13.94
C GLU A 92 5.01 9.81 -13.73
N LEU A 93 3.81 9.66 -13.15
CA LEU A 93 2.90 10.76 -12.87
C LEU A 93 3.04 11.38 -11.48
N ASN A 94 3.78 10.75 -10.55
CA ASN A 94 4.00 11.32 -9.22
C ASN A 94 4.88 12.56 -9.33
N LYS A 95 4.45 13.68 -8.74
CA LYS A 95 5.18 14.96 -8.72
C LYS A 95 4.98 15.62 -7.35
N GLY A 96 6.02 16.26 -6.84
CA GLY A 96 5.94 17.05 -5.60
C GLY A 96 5.77 16.21 -4.34
N GLU A 97 5.02 16.76 -3.38
CA GLU A 97 4.79 16.19 -2.06
C GLU A 97 3.47 15.43 -2.01
N HIS A 98 3.46 14.26 -1.37
CA HIS A 98 2.25 13.47 -1.12
C HIS A 98 1.95 13.50 0.38
N ILE A 99 0.77 14.00 0.74
CA ILE A 99 0.36 14.18 2.13
C ILE A 99 -0.58 13.03 2.54
N ILE A 100 -0.33 12.45 3.71
CA ILE A 100 -1.19 11.44 4.32
C ILE A 100 -1.95 12.12 5.44
N HIS A 101 -3.26 11.94 5.48
CA HIS A 101 -4.14 12.54 6.50
C HIS A 101 -4.59 11.47 7.50
N PRO A 102 -3.92 11.31 8.66
CA PRO A 102 -4.42 10.53 9.79
C PRO A 102 -5.22 11.42 10.76
N GLY A 103 -6.25 10.86 11.39
CA GLY A 103 -6.98 11.51 12.48
C GLY A 103 -8.46 11.16 12.52
N PRO A 104 -9.22 11.75 13.46
CA PRO A 104 -10.66 11.52 13.57
C PRO A 104 -11.43 11.92 12.29
N ASP A 105 -11.05 13.04 11.68
CA ASP A 105 -11.69 13.55 10.46
C ASP A 105 -11.29 12.75 9.20
N HIS A 106 -10.13 12.11 9.25
CA HIS A 106 -9.56 11.31 8.16
C HIS A 106 -9.01 10.00 8.74
N PRO A 107 -9.87 8.99 8.99
CA PRO A 107 -9.52 7.79 9.75
C PRO A 107 -8.71 6.79 8.90
N SER A 108 -7.55 7.24 8.41
CA SER A 108 -6.54 6.42 7.76
C SER A 108 -6.08 5.33 8.73
N LYS A 109 -6.18 4.07 8.31
CA LYS A 109 -5.95 2.90 9.16
C LYS A 109 -5.39 1.74 8.35
N ILE A 110 -4.81 0.78 9.07
CA ILE A 110 -4.36 -0.49 8.51
C ILE A 110 -5.23 -1.58 9.11
N MET A 111 -5.75 -2.46 8.27
CA MET A 111 -6.61 -3.55 8.70
C MET A 111 -5.81 -4.85 8.65
N LEU A 112 -5.56 -5.43 9.82
CA LEU A 112 -4.80 -6.67 9.97
C LEU A 112 -5.72 -7.79 10.46
N PRO A 113 -5.77 -8.94 9.76
CA PRO A 113 -6.59 -10.08 10.16
C PRO A 113 -5.83 -10.95 11.19
N PHE A 114 -5.78 -10.52 12.45
CA PHE A 114 -5.17 -11.31 13.51
C PHE A 114 -5.92 -12.62 13.73
N ILE A 115 -5.18 -13.72 13.84
CA ILE A 115 -5.71 -15.04 14.17
C ILE A 115 -5.10 -15.52 15.49
N ASN A 116 -5.94 -16.06 16.36
CA ASN A 116 -5.48 -16.69 17.59
C ASN A 116 -5.14 -18.15 17.28
N ILE A 117 -3.86 -18.44 17.08
CA ILE A 117 -3.37 -19.81 16.97
C ILE A 117 -3.02 -20.29 18.39
N LYS A 118 -3.61 -21.42 18.80
CA LYS A 118 -3.10 -22.16 19.96
C LYS A 118 -1.90 -22.97 19.47
N VAL A 119 -0.70 -22.49 19.80
CA VAL A 119 0.54 -23.25 19.62
C VAL A 119 0.73 -24.15 20.84
#